data_AF-A0A957BD68-F1
#
_entry.id   AF-A0A957BD68-F1
#
_cell.length_a   1.000
_cell.length_b   1.000
_cell.length_c   1.000
_cell.angle_alpha   90.00
_cell.angle_beta   90.00
_cell.angle_gamma   90.00
#
_symmetry.space_group_name_H-M   'P 1'
#
loop_
_entity.id
_entity.type
_entity.pdbx_description
1 polymer ?
#
loop_
_entity_poly.entity_id
_entity_poly.type
_entity_poly.pdbx_seq_one_letter_code
_entity_poly.pdbx_strand_id
1 'polypeptide(L)'
;FVNPSLAAGVGWAAWGVLDPELADATWCGAGESPLACEYRVVKPTIALIMFGTNDSGYRTSEQFRSDMQRIVQYSLDEGIIPILSTVPNRPEMPAVIDSYNRVIGEIAASQNLPVWDYHSALRDLPNSGLTYDNIHPSSPPNAPETAADFQQLSYGYNVRNLTALQMLDVILRVVG
;
A
#
# COMPACT_ATOMS: atom_id res chain seq x y z
N PHE A 1 -9.96 1.72 -12.17
CA PHE A 1 -8.62 1.19 -11.83
C PHE A 1 -8.06 0.34 -12.97
N VAL A 2 -7.84 0.90 -14.15
CA VAL A 2 -7.26 0.17 -15.30
C VAL A 2 -5.87 0.68 -15.70
N ASN A 3 -5.38 1.72 -15.05
CA ASN A 3 -4.04 2.24 -15.27
C ASN A 3 -3.05 1.44 -14.42
N PRO A 4 -2.06 0.76 -15.02
CA PRO A 4 -0.90 0.28 -14.28
C PRO A 4 -0.22 1.48 -13.62
N SER A 5 0.07 1.39 -12.33
CA SER A 5 0.72 2.48 -11.60
C SER A 5 2.21 2.54 -11.96
N LEU A 6 2.69 3.74 -12.29
CA LEU A 6 4.12 4.01 -12.50
C LEU A 6 4.89 4.00 -11.17
N ALA A 7 4.17 4.07 -10.05
CA ALA A 7 4.68 4.07 -8.69
C ALA A 7 4.61 2.69 -8.00
N ALA A 8 4.34 1.60 -8.75
CA ALA A 8 4.26 0.25 -8.22
C ALA A 8 5.11 -0.74 -9.02
N GLY A 9 6.25 -1.15 -8.46
CA GLY A 9 7.12 -2.19 -9.00
C GLY A 9 7.09 -3.48 -8.17
N VAL A 10 7.22 -4.62 -8.85
CA VAL A 10 7.34 -5.93 -8.19
C VAL A 10 8.61 -5.94 -7.33
N GLY A 11 8.48 -6.33 -6.06
CA GLY A 11 9.60 -6.43 -5.12
C GLY A 11 10.06 -5.08 -4.56
N TRP A 12 9.43 -3.96 -4.90
CA TRP A 12 9.81 -2.65 -4.37
C TRP A 12 9.51 -2.53 -2.88
N ALA A 13 10.48 -1.99 -2.16
CA ALA A 13 10.28 -1.38 -0.85
C ALA A 13 9.89 0.10 -1.00
N ALA A 14 9.48 0.75 0.08
CA ALA A 14 9.00 2.14 0.07
C ALA A 14 10.00 3.11 -0.59
N TRP A 15 11.30 2.94 -0.37
CA TRP A 15 12.33 3.78 -0.99
C TRP A 15 12.29 3.77 -2.53
N GLY A 16 11.83 2.67 -3.14
CA GLY A 16 11.90 2.49 -4.60
C GLY A 16 11.03 3.51 -5.36
N VAL A 17 9.89 3.89 -4.78
CA VAL A 17 9.01 4.90 -5.40
C VAL A 17 9.60 6.31 -5.38
N LEU A 18 10.63 6.52 -4.54
CA LEU A 18 11.34 7.79 -4.38
C LEU A 18 12.62 7.86 -5.21
N ASP A 19 13.06 6.76 -5.82
CA ASP A 19 14.32 6.67 -6.56
C ASP A 19 14.11 6.90 -8.06
N PRO A 20 14.63 8.02 -8.62
CA PRO A 20 14.56 8.28 -10.07
C PRO A 20 15.21 7.21 -10.95
N GLU A 21 16.14 6.40 -10.43
CA GLU A 21 16.75 5.31 -11.20
C GLU A 21 15.76 4.19 -11.53
N LEU A 22 14.65 4.11 -10.79
CA LEU A 22 13.59 3.12 -10.99
C LEU A 22 12.41 3.65 -11.82
N ALA A 23 12.48 4.88 -12.33
CA ALA A 23 11.42 5.49 -13.11
C ALA A 23 11.32 4.90 -14.52
N ASP A 24 10.09 4.72 -15.01
CA ASP A 24 9.84 4.31 -16.39
C ASP A 24 10.13 5.48 -17.35
N ALA A 25 11.28 5.42 -18.04
CA ALA A 25 11.72 6.46 -18.97
C ALA A 25 10.76 6.72 -20.16
N THR A 26 9.77 5.83 -20.38
CA THR A 26 8.71 6.05 -21.38
C THR A 26 7.75 7.17 -20.94
N TRP A 27 7.50 7.28 -19.64
CA TRP A 27 6.49 8.18 -19.08
C TRP A 27 7.09 9.29 -18.22
N CYS A 28 8.23 9.01 -17.59
CA CYS A 28 8.85 9.84 -16.58
C CYS A 28 9.97 10.70 -17.15
N GLY A 29 10.05 11.95 -16.67
CA GLY A 29 11.11 12.87 -17.01
C GLY A 29 12.45 12.45 -16.42
N ALA A 30 13.54 12.96 -17.00
CA ALA A 30 14.88 12.71 -16.45
C ALA A 30 15.00 13.25 -15.01
N GLY A 31 15.43 12.39 -14.09
CA GLY A 31 15.56 12.72 -12.66
C GLY A 31 14.23 12.77 -11.89
N GLU A 32 13.11 12.44 -12.53
CA GLU A 32 11.80 12.33 -11.87
C GLU A 32 11.68 10.99 -11.15
N SER A 33 11.20 10.98 -9.90
CA SER A 33 10.92 9.74 -9.19
C SER A 33 9.64 9.07 -9.72
N PRO A 34 9.47 7.74 -9.56
CA PRO A 34 8.23 7.05 -9.87
C PRO A 34 6.98 7.69 -9.25
N LEU A 35 7.08 8.17 -7.99
CA LEU A 35 5.98 8.84 -7.29
C LEU A 35 5.59 10.16 -7.97
N ALA A 36 6.59 11.00 -8.26
CA ALA A 36 6.39 12.29 -8.92
C ALA A 36 5.79 12.10 -10.32
N CYS A 37 6.31 11.13 -11.05
CA CYS A 37 5.82 10.75 -12.37
C CYS A 37 4.37 10.28 -12.35
N GLU A 38 4.02 9.37 -11.43
CA GLU A 38 2.64 8.90 -11.24
C GLU A 38 1.70 10.07 -10.95
N TYR A 39 2.06 10.96 -10.02
CA TYR A 39 1.21 12.08 -9.64
C TYR A 39 1.04 13.09 -10.76
N ARG A 40 2.10 13.38 -11.53
CA ARG A 40 2.02 14.26 -12.71
C ARG A 40 1.14 13.68 -13.82
N VAL A 41 1.27 12.37 -14.09
CA VAL A 41 0.58 11.68 -15.18
C VAL A 41 -0.88 11.41 -14.83
N VAL A 42 -1.13 10.86 -13.65
CA VAL A 42 -2.46 10.43 -13.21
C VAL A 42 -3.28 11.58 -12.60
N LYS A 43 -2.61 12.57 -11.97
CA LYS A 43 -3.24 13.70 -11.27
C LYS A 43 -4.34 13.26 -10.28
N PRO A 44 -4.02 12.35 -9.34
CA PRO A 44 -5.02 11.85 -8.40
C PRO A 44 -5.39 12.93 -7.37
N THR A 45 -6.56 12.79 -6.74
CA THR A 45 -6.91 13.54 -5.51
C THR A 45 -6.63 12.70 -4.25
N ILE A 46 -6.61 11.37 -4.40
CA ILE A 46 -6.42 10.39 -3.32
C ILE A 46 -5.39 9.37 -3.78
N ALA A 47 -4.45 9.00 -2.91
CA ALA A 47 -3.47 7.94 -3.16
C ALA A 47 -3.55 6.85 -2.08
N LEU A 48 -3.77 5.59 -2.49
CA LEU A 48 -3.66 4.43 -1.60
C LEU A 48 -2.18 4.01 -1.53
N ILE A 49 -1.55 4.18 -0.38
CA ILE A 49 -0.12 3.90 -0.17
C ILE A 49 0.02 2.56 0.59
N MET A 50 0.60 1.57 -0.07
CA MET A 50 0.74 0.21 0.46
C MET A 50 2.16 -0.30 0.22
N PHE A 51 3.05 -0.01 1.18
CA PHE A 51 4.43 -0.51 1.24
C PHE A 51 4.68 -1.20 2.58
N GLY A 52 5.77 -1.95 2.71
CA GLY A 52 6.17 -2.60 3.97
C GLY A 52 6.45 -4.10 3.86
N THR A 53 5.76 -4.83 2.98
CA THR A 53 5.99 -6.29 2.85
C THR A 53 7.42 -6.59 2.40
N ASN A 54 7.89 -5.95 1.34
CA ASN A 54 9.27 -6.14 0.86
C ASN A 54 10.29 -5.49 1.81
N ASP A 55 9.98 -4.30 2.32
CA ASP A 55 10.79 -3.59 3.31
C ASP A 55 11.13 -4.50 4.51
N SER A 56 10.14 -5.25 5.02
CA SER A 56 10.32 -6.10 6.20
C SER A 56 11.39 -7.18 6.02
N GLY A 57 11.75 -7.51 4.78
CA GLY A 57 12.80 -8.49 4.49
C GLY A 57 14.22 -7.96 4.71
N TYR A 58 14.45 -6.65 4.71
CA TYR A 58 15.81 -6.10 4.72
C TYR A 58 15.96 -4.65 5.22
N ARG A 59 14.89 -3.92 5.53
CA ARG A 59 14.90 -2.53 6.01
C ARG A 59 14.66 -2.47 7.51
N THR A 60 15.30 -1.54 8.19
CA THR A 60 14.95 -1.25 9.59
C THR A 60 13.65 -0.45 9.68
N SER A 61 13.03 -0.38 10.86
CA SER A 61 11.82 0.43 11.08
C SER A 61 12.07 1.92 10.91
N GLU A 62 13.26 2.42 11.24
CA GLU A 62 13.66 3.81 11.03
C GLU A 62 13.81 4.14 9.55
N GLN A 63 14.39 3.22 8.78
CA GLN A 63 14.50 3.31 7.34
C GLN A 63 13.12 3.34 6.68
N PHE A 64 12.26 2.38 7.02
CA PHE A 64 10.88 2.34 6.54
C PHE A 64 10.10 3.62 6.92
N ARG A 65 10.26 4.11 8.16
CA ARG A 65 9.66 5.38 8.61
C ARG A 65 10.10 6.56 7.75
N SER A 66 11.41 6.70 7.52
CA SER A 66 11.96 7.80 6.72
C SER A 66 11.38 7.81 5.31
N ASP A 67 11.33 6.64 4.67
CA ASP A 67 10.79 6.50 3.32
C ASP A 67 9.28 6.81 3.29
N MET A 68 8.50 6.26 4.22
CA MET A 68 7.06 6.53 4.33
C MET A 68 6.75 8.00 4.63
N GLN A 69 7.54 8.67 5.49
CA GLN A 69 7.39 10.10 5.77
C GLN A 69 7.64 10.94 4.52
N ARG A 70 8.64 10.58 3.69
CA ARG A 70 8.91 11.28 2.42
C ARG A 70 7.77 11.09 1.43
N ILE A 71 7.22 9.89 1.30
CA ILE A 71 6.05 9.61 0.44
C ILE A 71 4.84 10.43 0.89
N VAL A 72 4.56 10.44 2.19
CA VAL A 72 3.44 11.21 2.77
C VAL A 72 3.62 12.70 2.54
N GLN A 73 4.79 13.25 2.89
CA GLN A 73 5.04 14.68 2.73
C GLN A 73 4.91 15.10 1.27
N TYR A 74 5.51 14.35 0.34
CA TYR A 74 5.41 14.64 -1.09
C TYR A 74 3.96 14.60 -1.58
N SER A 75 3.16 13.63 -1.12
CA SER A 75 1.73 13.55 -1.46
C SER A 75 0.95 14.76 -0.97
N LEU A 76 1.20 15.20 0.26
CA LEU A 76 0.54 16.37 0.84
C LEU A 76 0.96 17.67 0.14
N ASP A 77 2.24 17.81 -0.22
CA ASP A 77 2.77 18.98 -0.94
C ASP A 77 2.13 19.11 -2.34
N GLU A 78 1.80 17.99 -2.99
CA GLU A 78 1.08 17.93 -4.26
C GLU A 78 -0.47 18.07 -4.10
N GLY A 79 -0.96 18.30 -2.87
CA GLY A 79 -2.38 18.45 -2.58
C GLY A 79 -3.19 17.14 -2.67
N ILE A 80 -2.51 16.00 -2.57
CA ILE A 80 -3.10 14.65 -2.65
C ILE A 80 -3.35 14.15 -1.23
N ILE A 81 -4.47 13.47 -1.00
CA ILE A 81 -4.80 12.84 0.29
C ILE A 81 -4.19 11.43 0.32
N PRO A 82 -3.10 11.17 1.07
CA PRO A 82 -2.58 9.81 1.22
C PRO A 82 -3.42 9.01 2.22
N ILE A 83 -3.76 7.79 1.83
CA ILE A 83 -4.40 6.78 2.68
C ILE A 83 -3.39 5.66 2.91
N LEU A 84 -3.00 5.43 4.16
CA LEU A 84 -1.94 4.47 4.46
C LEU A 84 -2.52 3.09 4.77
N SER A 85 -2.09 2.06 4.05
CA SER A 85 -2.41 0.68 4.38
C SER A 85 -1.50 0.16 5.49
N THR A 86 -2.05 -0.57 6.47
CA THR A 86 -1.22 -1.45 7.31
C THR A 86 -0.70 -2.64 6.50
N VAL A 87 0.46 -3.17 6.91
CA VAL A 87 1.15 -4.30 6.29
C VAL A 87 0.51 -5.61 6.76
N PRO A 88 0.14 -6.53 5.85
CA PRO A 88 -0.33 -7.86 6.21
C PRO A 88 0.64 -8.62 7.12
N ASN A 89 0.13 -9.65 7.78
CA ASN A 89 0.94 -10.53 8.60
C ASN A 89 2.10 -11.14 7.78
N ARG A 90 3.21 -11.38 8.46
CA ARG A 90 4.37 -12.10 7.94
C ARG A 90 4.87 -13.03 9.04
N PRO A 91 4.40 -14.28 9.09
CA PRO A 91 4.60 -15.21 10.21
C PRO A 91 6.06 -15.38 10.66
N GLU A 92 7.02 -15.25 9.75
CA GLU A 92 8.44 -15.36 10.05
C GLU A 92 9.05 -14.11 10.69
N MET A 93 8.36 -12.96 10.61
CA MET A 93 8.84 -11.65 11.08
C MET A 93 7.74 -10.83 11.80
N PRO A 94 6.98 -11.40 12.75
CA PRO A 94 5.82 -10.73 13.35
C PRO A 94 6.19 -9.42 14.07
N ALA A 95 7.32 -9.40 14.77
CA ALA A 95 7.79 -8.21 15.47
C ALA A 95 8.15 -7.05 14.51
N VAL A 96 8.62 -7.35 13.30
CA VAL A 96 8.90 -6.34 12.27
C VAL A 96 7.59 -5.77 11.73
N ILE A 97 6.60 -6.63 11.46
CA ILE A 97 5.27 -6.20 11.02
C ILE A 97 4.59 -5.33 12.07
N ASP A 98 4.64 -5.72 13.35
CA ASP A 98 4.10 -4.91 14.45
C ASP A 98 4.80 -3.55 14.54
N SER A 99 6.13 -3.53 14.36
CA SER A 99 6.91 -2.29 14.35
C SER A 99 6.52 -1.38 13.18
N TYR A 100 6.34 -1.93 11.99
CA TYR A 100 5.96 -1.17 10.79
C TYR A 100 4.53 -0.64 10.89
N ASN A 101 3.59 -1.46 11.36
CA ASN A 101 2.20 -1.03 11.55
C ASN A 101 2.09 0.06 12.63
N ARG A 102 2.94 0.02 13.66
CA ARG A 102 3.09 1.13 14.61
C ARG A 102 3.62 2.39 13.93
N VAL A 103 4.67 2.29 13.11
CA VAL A 103 5.21 3.43 12.34
C VAL A 103 4.12 4.07 11.47
N ILE A 104 3.35 3.26 10.74
CA ILE A 104 2.24 3.72 9.89
C ILE A 104 1.20 4.47 10.73
N GLY A 105 0.77 3.88 11.85
CA GLY A 105 -0.21 4.51 12.75
C GLY A 105 0.29 5.84 13.32
N GLU A 106 1.56 5.93 13.70
CA GLU A 106 2.15 7.17 14.23
C GLU A 106 2.27 8.27 13.16
N ILE A 107 2.70 7.92 11.94
CA ILE A 107 2.73 8.87 10.82
C ILE A 107 1.32 9.39 10.55
N ALA A 108 0.35 8.49 10.43
CA ALA A 108 -1.04 8.86 10.17
C ALA A 108 -1.61 9.76 11.28
N ALA A 109 -1.41 9.41 12.55
CA ALA A 109 -1.86 10.20 13.68
C ALA A 109 -1.22 11.59 13.73
N SER A 110 0.07 11.72 13.41
CA SER A 110 0.76 13.02 13.41
C SER A 110 0.25 14.01 12.35
N GLN A 111 -0.33 13.50 11.26
CA GLN A 111 -0.78 14.28 10.10
C GLN A 111 -2.31 14.22 9.90
N ASN A 112 -3.05 13.62 10.85
CA ASN A 112 -4.49 13.37 10.77
C ASN A 112 -4.93 12.65 9.48
N LEU A 113 -4.16 11.64 9.07
CA LEU A 113 -4.40 10.89 7.83
C LEU A 113 -5.26 9.65 8.08
N PRO A 114 -6.06 9.23 7.10
CA PRO A 114 -6.79 7.97 7.17
C PRO A 114 -5.85 6.76 7.09
N VAL A 115 -6.19 5.73 7.86
CA VAL A 115 -5.51 4.42 7.83
C VAL A 115 -6.49 3.38 7.32
N TRP A 116 -6.07 2.66 6.28
CA TRP A 116 -6.72 1.44 5.81
C TRP A 116 -6.10 0.25 6.54
N ASP A 117 -6.78 -0.24 7.58
CA ASP A 117 -6.26 -1.31 8.42
C ASP A 117 -6.43 -2.70 7.78
N TYR A 118 -5.68 -2.94 6.70
CA TYR A 118 -5.67 -4.18 5.95
C TYR A 118 -5.14 -5.36 6.78
N HIS A 119 -4.16 -5.14 7.66
CA HIS A 119 -3.65 -6.15 8.59
C HIS A 119 -4.77 -6.75 9.46
N SER A 120 -5.53 -5.90 10.15
CA SER A 120 -6.63 -6.37 10.99
C SER A 120 -7.76 -7.00 10.16
N ALA A 121 -8.03 -6.49 8.96
CA ALA A 121 -9.04 -7.04 8.07
C ALA A 121 -8.74 -8.48 7.63
N LEU A 122 -7.46 -8.87 7.60
CA LEU A 122 -7.03 -10.22 7.22
C LEU A 122 -6.86 -11.18 8.39
N ARG A 123 -6.71 -10.68 9.61
CA ARG A 123 -6.27 -11.46 10.79
C ARG A 123 -7.06 -12.75 10.99
N ASP A 124 -8.37 -12.69 10.85
CA ASP A 124 -9.29 -13.78 11.18
C ASP A 124 -9.61 -14.68 9.96
N LEU A 125 -8.99 -14.43 8.80
CA LEU A 125 -9.10 -15.29 7.62
C LEU A 125 -8.19 -16.53 7.73
N PRO A 126 -8.46 -17.59 6.93
CA PRO A 126 -7.53 -18.71 6.81
C PRO A 126 -6.10 -18.25 6.50
N ASN A 127 -5.13 -18.76 7.27
CA ASN A 127 -3.72 -18.36 7.21
C ASN A 127 -3.50 -16.83 7.28
N SER A 128 -4.33 -16.11 8.05
CA SER A 128 -4.32 -14.64 8.11
C SER A 128 -4.41 -13.98 6.73
N GLY A 129 -5.17 -14.61 5.82
CA GLY A 129 -5.39 -14.11 4.46
C GLY A 129 -4.21 -14.32 3.52
N LEU A 130 -3.20 -15.09 3.89
CA LEU A 130 -2.00 -15.35 3.09
C LEU A 130 -2.09 -16.67 2.30
N THR A 131 -1.40 -16.73 1.16
CA THR A 131 -1.16 -17.98 0.44
C THR A 131 -0.06 -18.81 1.12
N TYR A 132 0.27 -19.96 0.54
CA TYR A 132 1.20 -20.95 1.10
C TYR A 132 2.63 -20.43 1.33
N ASP A 133 3.02 -19.35 0.66
CA ASP A 133 4.35 -18.75 0.80
C ASP A 133 4.46 -17.80 2.00
N ASN A 134 3.35 -17.55 2.71
CA ASN A 134 3.27 -16.66 3.88
C ASN A 134 3.68 -15.20 3.61
N ILE A 135 3.67 -14.77 2.35
CA ILE A 135 4.03 -13.41 1.93
C ILE A 135 2.89 -12.79 1.14
N HIS A 136 2.36 -13.49 0.13
CA HIS A 136 1.32 -12.96 -0.74
C HIS A 136 -0.08 -13.20 -0.15
N PRO A 137 -1.04 -12.26 -0.35
CA PRO A 137 -2.43 -12.53 -0.06
C PRO A 137 -2.96 -13.74 -0.84
N SER A 138 -3.88 -14.49 -0.24
CA SER A 138 -4.52 -15.64 -0.88
C SER A 138 -5.51 -15.21 -1.98
N SER A 139 -5.70 -16.09 -2.96
CA SER A 139 -6.70 -15.97 -4.03
C SER A 139 -7.59 -17.21 -4.09
N PRO A 140 -8.82 -17.08 -4.61
CA PRO A 140 -9.64 -18.22 -5.00
C PRO A 140 -8.88 -19.25 -5.87
N PRO A 141 -8.98 -20.56 -5.57
CA PRO A 141 -8.37 -21.60 -6.38
C PRO A 141 -8.82 -21.53 -7.83
N ASN A 142 -7.86 -21.57 -8.76
CA ASN A 142 -8.11 -21.55 -10.21
C ASN A 142 -8.87 -20.32 -10.73
N ALA A 143 -8.97 -19.24 -9.95
CA ALA A 143 -9.66 -18.00 -10.34
C ALA A 143 -8.98 -16.74 -9.76
N PRO A 144 -7.66 -16.53 -9.92
CA PRO A 144 -6.97 -15.37 -9.36
C PRO A 144 -7.48 -14.02 -9.89
N GLU A 145 -8.12 -14.01 -11.06
CA GLU A 145 -8.76 -12.84 -11.67
C GLU A 145 -10.03 -12.38 -10.94
N THR A 146 -10.60 -13.21 -10.05
CA THR A 146 -11.84 -12.89 -9.33
C THR A 146 -11.59 -12.14 -8.02
N ALA A 147 -10.48 -11.38 -7.92
CA ALA A 147 -10.18 -10.56 -6.75
C ALA A 147 -11.21 -9.44 -6.49
N ALA A 148 -12.12 -9.17 -7.44
CA ALA A 148 -13.26 -8.26 -7.27
C ALA A 148 -14.62 -9.00 -7.08
N ASP A 149 -14.60 -10.32 -6.92
CA ASP A 149 -15.77 -11.10 -6.49
C ASP A 149 -15.91 -11.04 -4.97
N PHE A 150 -16.78 -10.17 -4.49
CA PHE A 150 -16.99 -9.96 -3.05
C PHE A 150 -17.91 -10.99 -2.40
N GLN A 151 -18.25 -12.08 -3.10
CA GLN A 151 -18.79 -13.29 -2.46
C GLN A 151 -17.69 -14.17 -1.87
N GLN A 152 -16.43 -13.95 -2.25
CA GLN A 152 -15.28 -14.77 -1.87
C GLN A 152 -14.38 -14.10 -0.81
N LEU A 153 -14.98 -13.63 0.28
CA LEU A 153 -14.28 -12.87 1.34
C LEU A 153 -13.44 -13.74 2.30
N SER A 154 -13.23 -15.01 1.98
CA SER A 154 -12.25 -15.86 2.66
C SER A 154 -10.82 -15.68 2.13
N TYR A 155 -10.62 -14.88 1.08
CA TYR A 155 -9.33 -14.69 0.40
C TYR A 155 -8.79 -13.28 0.55
N GLY A 156 -7.47 -13.17 0.74
CA GLY A 156 -6.82 -11.92 1.08
C GLY A 156 -6.96 -10.83 0.01
N TYR A 157 -6.78 -11.17 -1.27
CA TYR A 157 -6.94 -10.18 -2.35
C TYR A 157 -8.39 -9.67 -2.49
N ASN A 158 -9.39 -10.51 -2.22
CA ASN A 158 -10.79 -10.12 -2.23
C ASN A 158 -11.10 -9.14 -1.09
N VAL A 159 -10.63 -9.43 0.12
CA VAL A 159 -10.76 -8.53 1.27
C VAL A 159 -9.98 -7.23 1.05
N ARG A 160 -8.79 -7.29 0.43
CA ARG A 160 -8.02 -6.10 0.03
C ARG A 160 -8.87 -5.16 -0.81
N ASN A 161 -9.41 -5.68 -1.91
CA ASN A 161 -10.12 -4.85 -2.88
C ASN A 161 -11.44 -4.33 -2.29
N LEU A 162 -12.17 -5.14 -1.52
CA LEU A 162 -13.40 -4.69 -0.86
C LEU A 162 -13.11 -3.56 0.15
N THR A 163 -12.13 -3.77 1.04
CA THR A 163 -11.84 -2.81 2.11
C THR A 163 -11.19 -1.52 1.59
N ALA A 164 -10.42 -1.59 0.49
CA ALA A 164 -9.98 -0.40 -0.24
C ALA A 164 -11.15 0.43 -0.76
N LEU A 165 -12.16 -0.21 -1.39
CA LEU A 165 -13.35 0.49 -1.88
C LEU A 165 -14.18 1.08 -0.73
N GLN A 166 -14.31 0.36 0.39
CA GLN A 166 -14.99 0.86 1.58
C GLN A 166 -14.27 2.09 2.17
N MET A 167 -12.93 2.06 2.21
CA MET A 167 -12.14 3.21 2.65
C MET A 167 -12.35 4.43 1.74
N LEU A 168 -12.34 4.23 0.43
CA LEU A 168 -12.63 5.30 -0.53
C LEU A 168 -14.05 5.86 -0.37
N ASP A 169 -15.05 5.01 -0.16
CA ASP A 169 -16.43 5.44 0.12
C ASP A 169 -16.52 6.28 1.40
N VAL A 170 -15.80 5.91 2.46
CA VAL A 170 -15.73 6.72 3.70
C VAL A 170 -15.16 8.11 3.41
N ILE A 171 -14.04 8.19 2.69
CA ILE A 171 -13.43 9.49 2.37
C ILE A 171 -14.35 10.34 1.50
N LEU A 172 -14.97 9.75 0.47
CA LEU A 172 -15.89 10.47 -0.43
C LEU A 172 -17.08 11.08 0.31
N ARG A 173 -17.59 10.43 1.35
CA ARG A 173 -18.69 10.95 2.20
C ARG A 173 -18.28 12.06 3.16
N VAL A 174 -16.98 12.21 3.42
CA VAL A 174 -16.44 13.27 4.28
C VAL A 174 -16.11 14.53 3.45
N VAL A 175 -15.65 14.35 2.21
CA VAL A 175 -15.21 15.45 1.34
C VAL A 175 -16.29 15.97 0.38
N GLY A 176 -17.36 15.20 0.16
CA GLY A 176 -18.51 15.57 -0.67
C GLY A 176 -19.69 16.08 0.16
#